data_AF-A0A1X7C956-F1
#
_entry.id   AF-A0A1X7C956-F1
#
_cell.length_a   1.000
_cell.length_b   1.000
_cell.length_c   1.000
_cell.angle_alpha   90.00
_cell.angle_beta   90.00
_cell.angle_gamma   90.00
#
_symmetry.space_group_name_H-M   'P 1'
#
loop_
_entity.id
_entity.type
_entity.pdbx_description
1 polymer ?
#
loop_
_entity_poly.entity_id
_entity_poly.type
_entity_poly.pdbx_seq_one_letter_code
_entity_poly.pdbx_strand_id
1 'polypeptide(L)' 'MTLRLTEDDERALAALAEADGISRQEATIRAIHEVAARRGHERQVTEASARARARYADVLDRLGR' A
#
# COMPACT_ATOMS: atom_id res chain seq x y z
N MET A 1 -3.05 4.31 22.31
CA MET A 1 -2.34 5.19 21.37
C MET A 1 -3.20 6.42 21.15
N THR A 2 -2.62 7.62 21.10
CA THR A 2 -3.35 8.87 20.79
C THR A 2 -2.84 9.42 19.46
N LEU A 3 -3.76 9.69 18.53
CA LEU A 3 -3.47 10.31 17.24
C LEU A 3 -3.99 11.75 17.27
N ARG A 4 -3.25 12.67 16.66
CA ARG A 4 -3.75 14.03 16.39
C ARG A 4 -4.24 14.04 14.95
N LEU A 5 -5.56 14.02 14.80
CA LEU A 5 -6.24 14.03 13.51
C LEU A 5 -6.82 15.42 13.26
N THR A 6 -6.92 15.80 11.99
CA THR A 6 -7.76 16.92 11.60
C THR A 6 -9.24 16.54 11.74
N GLU A 7 -10.14 17.51 11.78
CA GLU A 7 -11.59 17.22 11.81
C GLU A 7 -12.03 16.39 10.60
N ASP A 8 -11.43 16.62 9.43
CA ASP A 8 -11.70 15.85 8.21
C ASP A 8 -11.27 14.39 8.37
N ASP A 9 -10.08 14.14 8.90
CA ASP A 9 -9.58 12.79 9.14
C ASP A 9 -10.40 12.06 10.20
N GLU A 10 -10.87 12.76 11.25
CA GLU A 10 -11.78 12.17 12.24
C GLU A 10 -13.12 11.75 11.62
N ARG A 11 -13.68 12.58 10.75
CA ARG A 11 -14.92 12.26 10.01
C ARG A 11 -14.71 11.06 9.09
N ALA A 12 -13.60 11.03 8.35
CA ALA A 12 -13.26 9.92 7.46
C ALA A 12 -13.08 8.61 8.24
N LEU A 13 -12.35 8.63 9.36
CA LEU A 13 -12.15 7.46 10.21
C LEU A 13 -13.46 6.98 10.85
N ALA A 14 -14.32 7.90 11.26
CA ALA A 14 -15.64 7.55 11.78
C ALA A 14 -16.50 6.88 10.71
N ALA A 15 -16.58 7.45 9.50
CA ALA A 15 -17.33 6.86 8.40
C ALA A 15 -16.83 5.46 8.02
N LEU A 16 -15.50 5.27 7.99
CA LEU A 16 -14.89 3.96 7.72
C LEU A 16 -15.26 2.95 8.81
N ALA A 17 -15.14 3.33 10.08
CA ALA A 17 -15.46 2.46 11.21
C ALA A 17 -16.94 2.05 11.24
N GLU A 18 -17.84 2.99 10.97
CA GLU A 18 -19.29 2.74 10.87
C GLU A 18 -19.62 1.81 9.71
N ALA A 19 -19.04 2.05 8.52
CA ALA A 19 -19.27 1.21 7.35
C ALA A 19 -18.82 -0.25 7.55
N ASP A 20 -17.71 -0.43 8.26
CA ASP A 20 -17.15 -1.75 8.58
C ASP A 20 -17.74 -2.37 9.86
N GLY A 21 -18.54 -1.63 10.63
CA GLY A 21 -19.11 -2.09 11.90
C GLY A 21 -18.07 -2.38 12.98
N ILE A 22 -16.97 -1.63 13.00
CA ILE A 22 -15.82 -1.84 13.89
C ILE A 22 -15.49 -0.57 14.69
N SER A 23 -14.63 -0.71 15.70
CA SER A 23 -14.13 0.46 16.44
C SER A 23 -13.21 1.32 15.58
N ARG A 24 -13.15 2.63 15.88
CA ARG A 24 -12.18 3.56 15.23
C ARG A 24 -10.72 3.10 15.39
N GLN A 25 -10.40 2.48 16.52
CA GLN A 25 -9.06 1.94 16.76
C GLN A 25 -8.75 0.78 15.81
N GLU A 26 -9.70 -0.15 15.65
CA GLU A 26 -9.55 -1.28 14.73
C GLU A 26 -9.48 -0.80 13.27
N ALA A 27 -10.34 0.14 12.87
CA ALA A 27 -10.30 0.75 11.54
C ALA A 27 -8.93 1.39 11.25
N THR A 28 -8.32 2.05 12.25
CA THR A 28 -6.96 2.60 12.15
C THR A 28 -5.92 1.51 11.93
N ILE A 29 -5.95 0.44 12.72
CA ILE A 29 -4.99 -0.67 12.63
C ILE A 29 -5.11 -1.37 11.26
N ARG A 30 -6.34 -1.66 10.84
CA ARG A 30 -6.63 -2.28 9.54
C ARG A 30 -6.11 -1.41 8.39
N ALA A 31 -6.40 -0.10 8.40
CA ALA A 31 -5.90 0.82 7.38
C ALA A 31 -4.36 0.85 7.29
N ILE A 32 -3.66 0.81 8.44
CA ILE A 32 -2.20 0.71 8.48
C ILE A 32 -1.71 -0.58 7.81
N HIS A 33 -2.31 -1.73 8.16
CA HIS A 33 -1.95 -3.01 7.57
C HIS A 33 -2.22 -3.08 6.07
N GLU A 34 -3.36 -2.56 5.61
CA GLU A 34 -3.71 -2.51 4.19
C GLU A 34 -2.73 -1.64 3.39
N VAL A 35 -2.37 -0.46 3.90
CA VAL A 35 -1.36 0.40 3.27
C VAL A 35 0.00 -0.28 3.25
N ALA A 36 0.40 -0.93 4.36
CA ALA A 36 1.66 -1.65 4.44
C ALA A 36 1.71 -2.82 3.44
N ALA A 37 0.62 -3.58 3.30
CA ALA A 37 0.50 -4.68 2.36
C ALA A 37 0.57 -4.19 0.90
N ARG A 38 -0.16 -3.11 0.56
CA ARG A 38 -0.11 -2.51 -0.78
C ARG A 38 1.29 -2.03 -1.14
N ARG A 39 1.95 -1.28 -0.25
CA ARG A 39 3.34 -0.81 -0.45
C ARG A 39 4.34 -1.96 -0.47
N GLY A 40 4.09 -3.03 0.28
CA GLY A 40 4.89 -4.25 0.24
C GLY A 40 4.82 -4.91 -1.14
N HIS A 41 3.61 -5.04 -1.69
CA HIS A 41 3.39 -5.61 -3.01
C HIS A 41 4.04 -4.78 -4.12
N GLU A 42 3.85 -3.45 -4.13
CA GLU A 42 4.48 -2.54 -5.10
C GLU A 42 6.01 -2.64 -5.09
N ARG A 43 6.62 -2.70 -3.89
CA ARG A 43 8.06 -2.90 -3.75
C ARG A 43 8.49 -4.25 -4.32
N GLN A 44 7.79 -5.34 -3.99
CA GLN A 44 8.10 -6.67 -4.52
C GLN A 44 8.01 -6.72 -6.05
N VAL A 45 6.98 -6.13 -6.65
CA VAL A 45 6.82 -6.05 -8.11
C VAL A 45 7.95 -5.25 -8.75
N THR A 46 8.31 -4.12 -8.15
CA THR A 46 9.41 -3.26 -8.63
C THR A 46 10.74 -4.01 -8.58
N GLU A 47 11.06 -4.66 -7.46
CA GLU A 47 12.28 -5.45 -7.31
C GLU A 47 12.32 -6.66 -8.24
N ALA A 48 11.20 -7.39 -8.38
CA ALA A 48 11.10 -8.51 -9.30
C ALA A 48 11.30 -8.06 -10.76
N SER A 49 10.72 -6.93 -11.14
CA SER A 49 10.90 -6.31 -12.46
C SER A 49 12.35 -5.89 -12.70
N ALA A 50 13.00 -5.27 -11.70
CA ALA A 50 14.41 -4.89 -11.78
C ALA A 50 15.32 -6.11 -11.98
N ARG A 51 15.10 -7.19 -11.22
CA ARG A 51 15.83 -8.46 -11.38
C ARG A 51 15.61 -9.08 -12.76
N ALA A 52 14.37 -9.10 -13.25
CA ALA A 52 14.06 -9.66 -14.56
C ALA A 52 14.71 -8.86 -15.70
N ARG A 53 14.66 -7.52 -15.64
CA ARG A 53 15.31 -6.64 -16.62
C ARG A 53 16.83 -6.81 -16.63
N ALA A 54 17.45 -6.89 -15.45
CA ALA A 54 18.89 -7.15 -15.37
C ALA A 54 19.24 -8.53 -15.97
N ARG A 55 18.46 -9.56 -15.68
CA ARG A 55 18.68 -10.94 -16.17
C ARG A 55 18.54 -11.05 -17.69
N TYR A 56 17.61 -10.32 -18.29
CA TYR A 56 17.31 -10.41 -19.72
C TYR A 56 17.77 -9.17 -20.50
N ALA A 57 18.68 -8.37 -19.95
CA ALA A 57 19.12 -7.11 -20.53
C ALA A 57 19.57 -7.26 -21.99
N ASP A 58 20.42 -8.24 -22.27
CA ASP A 58 20.95 -8.48 -23.62
C ASP A 58 19.87 -8.96 -24.61
N VAL A 59 18.89 -9.71 -24.13
CA VAL A 59 17.76 -10.17 -24.96
C VAL A 59 16.83 -8.99 -25.26
N LEU A 60 16.53 -8.17 -24.26
CA LEU A 60 15.71 -6.98 -24.41
C LEU A 60 16.37 -5.94 -25.34
N ASP A 61 17.69 -5.75 -25.26
CA ASP A 61 18.44 -4.86 -26.15
C ASP A 61 18.39 -5.33 -27.62
N ARG A 62 18.49 -6.65 -27.85
CA ARG A 62 18.38 -7.23 -29.20
C ARG A 62 16.96 -7.18 -29.77
N LEU A 63 15.93 -7.28 -28.93
CA LEU A 63 14.53 -7.22 -29.35
C LEU A 63 14.00 -5.78 -29.50
N GLY A 64 14.70 -4.79 -28.93
CA GLY A 64 14.35 -3.37 -29.03
C GLY A 64 14.96 -2.64 -30.24
N ARG A 65 15.77 -3.32 -31.05
CA ARG A 65 16.24 -2.86 -32.36
C ARG A 65 15.25 -3.23 -33.46
#